data_AF-A0A496WWN1-F1
#
_entry.id   AF-A0A496WWN1-F1
#
_cell.length_a   1.000
_cell.length_b   1.000
_cell.length_c   1.000
_cell.angle_alpha   90.00
_cell.angle_beta   90.00
_cell.angle_gamma   90.00
#
_symmetry.space_group_name_H-M   'P 1'
#
loop_
_entity.id
_entity.type
_entity.pdbx_description
1 polymer ?
#
loop_
_entity_poly.entity_id
_entity_poly.type
_entity_poly.pdbx_seq_one_letter_code
_entity_poly.pdbx_strand_id
1 'polypeptide(L)'
;MKMLIPDLTVEEQLREFDLWVTPTTHEIQDTQKYETELKSIQFILHALGPATNEFEDREHCNPDNVAATIINLIEKEVRSVEGYEAKFAEASKLVESFCSLMFLVTGKADNAIKCRFPVYLSNTVRRTNYPFISIRSGKVKVQNRDLPRVLKQDLIAKLIGNCLVCATESDELSFLHDEAIWLLKTYISVILADEKSADQFWILGKNYFLIRSEYPGKESALLAPLIVFKVKGSVSASGGHIPEDLMRDHFRAWGLNPGIDYNTEDVVVSFTSNGTAGEVSGDKTRAYDFVIPYQVEGWPQRLFVQCQVYAGDSGSVSHKVVDQTTSSRTKTIESYPDARFIEYLDGAGYFSSLNGDLSHMLSMGSTHSFVQIRSINIRLRREFQDIGFLTPLEVEVTLLASEDKTESAIKAELERQGYATEEVNRVLTNMAISKLLERSNGQLMVQPLRENYARRILLLDIIVEIGEKLGVEDQSGLVLVPGYGINYGTTMAKLSAGVSKYAPGAEIDVPSFGADISLLSVEGQIILR
;
A
#
# COMPACT_ATOMS: atom_id res chain seq x y z
N MET A 1 25.53 2.58 16.74
CA MET A 1 26.62 1.60 16.50
C MET A 1 26.68 1.38 15.01
N LYS A 2 27.85 1.59 14.38
CA LYS A 2 27.97 1.38 12.93
C LYS A 2 28.03 -0.11 12.62
N MET A 3 27.10 -0.57 11.78
CA MET A 3 26.94 -1.96 11.37
C MET A 3 27.96 -2.35 10.31
N LEU A 4 28.56 -3.54 10.47
CA LEU A 4 29.48 -4.10 9.47
C LEU A 4 28.72 -4.61 8.25
N ILE A 5 29.31 -4.47 7.06
CA ILE A 5 28.79 -5.06 5.82
C ILE A 5 29.20 -6.53 5.78
N PRO A 6 28.24 -7.47 5.73
CA PRO A 6 28.56 -8.88 5.63
C PRO A 6 28.92 -9.24 4.19
N ASP A 7 29.89 -10.14 4.04
CA ASP A 7 30.25 -10.75 2.77
C ASP A 7 29.39 -12.00 2.56
N LEU A 8 28.25 -11.85 1.87
CA LEU A 8 27.31 -12.93 1.59
C LEU A 8 27.27 -13.23 0.09
N THR A 9 27.35 -14.52 -0.24
CA THR A 9 27.12 -14.98 -1.62
C THR A 9 25.66 -14.75 -2.04
N VAL A 10 25.39 -14.66 -3.35
CA VAL A 10 24.02 -14.53 -3.88
C VAL A 10 23.13 -15.68 -3.38
N GLU A 11 23.67 -16.91 -3.28
CA GLU A 11 22.93 -18.05 -2.74
C GLU A 11 22.53 -17.85 -1.27
N GLU A 12 23.45 -17.38 -0.42
CA GLU A 12 23.15 -17.07 0.99
C GLU A 12 22.14 -15.93 1.13
N GLN A 13 22.23 -14.92 0.26
CA GLN A 13 21.26 -13.83 0.19
C GLN A 13 19.85 -14.32 -0.18
N LEU A 14 19.72 -15.20 -1.17
CA LEU A 14 18.44 -15.79 -1.57
C LEU A 14 17.86 -16.66 -0.46
N ARG A 15 18.68 -17.49 0.19
CA ARG A 15 18.24 -18.33 1.31
C ARG A 15 17.83 -17.53 2.53
N GLU A 16 18.51 -16.41 2.79
CA GLU A 16 18.06 -15.46 3.80
C GLU A 16 16.72 -14.83 3.38
N PHE A 17 16.61 -14.35 2.14
CA PHE A 17 15.39 -13.75 1.62
C PHE A 17 14.19 -14.66 1.87
N ASP A 18 14.30 -15.96 1.53
CA ASP A 18 13.27 -16.99 1.75
C ASP A 18 12.77 -17.06 3.19
N LEU A 19 13.69 -16.99 4.16
CA LEU A 19 13.35 -17.07 5.59
C LEU A 19 12.58 -15.81 6.06
N TRP A 20 12.91 -14.66 5.48
CA TRP A 20 12.41 -13.35 5.92
C TRP A 20 11.32 -12.78 5.01
N VAL A 21 10.80 -13.53 4.04
CA VAL A 21 9.66 -13.12 3.21
C VAL A 21 8.47 -12.76 4.11
N THR A 22 7.89 -11.60 3.84
CA THR A 22 6.62 -11.19 4.44
C THR A 22 5.48 -11.88 3.68
N PRO A 23 4.74 -12.81 4.31
CA PRO A 23 3.70 -13.58 3.60
C PRO A 23 2.54 -12.70 3.11
N THR A 24 2.15 -11.72 3.92
CA THR A 24 1.10 -10.74 3.64
C THR A 24 1.44 -9.43 4.31
N THR A 25 1.25 -8.30 3.62
CA THR A 25 1.37 -6.98 4.25
C THR A 25 0.18 -6.66 5.15
N HIS A 26 -1.03 -7.13 4.80
CA HIS A 26 -2.25 -7.12 5.64
C HIS A 26 -3.16 -8.29 5.28
N GLU A 27 -4.02 -8.72 6.21
CA GLU A 27 -5.19 -9.52 5.83
C GLU A 27 -6.18 -8.64 5.09
N ILE A 28 -6.68 -9.10 3.95
CA ILE A 28 -7.61 -8.30 3.14
C ILE A 28 -8.88 -7.98 3.92
N GLN A 29 -9.28 -8.88 4.81
CA GLN A 29 -10.45 -8.71 5.68
C GLN A 29 -10.31 -7.54 6.66
N ASP A 30 -9.07 -7.15 6.99
CA ASP A 30 -8.79 -6.02 7.89
C ASP A 30 -8.72 -4.69 7.15
N THR A 31 -8.85 -4.68 5.82
CA THR A 31 -8.75 -3.45 5.03
C THR A 31 -10.07 -2.67 5.07
N GLN A 32 -9.98 -1.33 5.17
CA GLN A 32 -11.15 -0.44 5.04
C GLN A 32 -11.92 -0.69 3.73
N LYS A 33 -11.20 -1.08 2.67
CA LYS A 33 -11.79 -1.42 1.37
C LYS A 33 -12.67 -2.66 1.45
N TYR A 34 -12.22 -3.72 2.12
CA TYR A 34 -13.04 -4.90 2.39
C TYR A 34 -14.27 -4.55 3.21
N GLU A 35 -14.11 -3.78 4.29
CA GLU A 35 -15.27 -3.37 5.11
C GLU A 35 -16.29 -2.56 4.32
N THR A 36 -15.82 -1.60 3.52
CA THR A 36 -16.67 -0.73 2.71
C THR A 36 -17.44 -1.56 1.68
N GLU A 37 -16.75 -2.50 1.03
CA GLU A 37 -17.33 -3.41 0.05
C GLU A 37 -18.38 -4.35 0.69
N LEU A 38 -18.06 -4.94 1.85
CA LEU A 38 -18.99 -5.77 2.61
C LEU A 38 -20.25 -4.99 3.01
N LYS A 39 -20.07 -3.81 3.62
CA LYS A 39 -21.18 -2.94 4.03
C LYS A 39 -22.05 -2.53 2.82
N SER A 40 -21.44 -2.22 1.68
CA SER A 40 -22.15 -1.85 0.45
C SER A 40 -22.99 -3.03 -0.10
N ILE A 41 -22.42 -4.24 -0.15
CA ILE A 41 -23.13 -5.43 -0.60
C ILE A 41 -24.28 -5.80 0.34
N GLN A 42 -24.05 -5.77 1.66
CA GLN A 42 -25.10 -6.03 2.65
C GLN A 42 -26.24 -5.01 2.56
N PHE A 43 -25.88 -3.73 2.40
CA PHE A 43 -26.86 -2.66 2.23
C PHE A 43 -27.81 -2.95 1.06
N ILE A 44 -27.28 -3.27 -0.12
CA ILE A 44 -28.14 -3.53 -1.27
C ILE A 44 -28.90 -4.85 -1.17
N LEU A 45 -28.31 -5.92 -0.60
CA LEU A 45 -29.03 -7.18 -0.36
C LEU A 45 -30.22 -6.96 0.58
N HIS A 46 -30.04 -6.20 1.65
CA HIS A 46 -31.12 -5.85 2.57
C HIS A 46 -32.22 -5.00 1.91
N ALA A 47 -31.87 -4.10 0.99
CA ALA A 47 -32.84 -3.34 0.23
C ALA A 47 -33.63 -4.23 -0.75
N LEU A 48 -32.97 -5.19 -1.39
CA LEU A 48 -33.58 -6.11 -2.36
C LEU A 48 -34.45 -7.19 -1.72
N GLY A 49 -34.14 -7.63 -0.50
CA GLY A 49 -34.86 -8.71 0.19
C GLY A 49 -36.38 -8.53 0.19
N PRO A 50 -36.92 -7.45 0.77
CA PRO A 50 -38.37 -7.22 0.78
C PRO A 50 -38.99 -7.12 -0.61
N ALA A 51 -38.27 -6.54 -1.58
CA ALA A 51 -38.78 -6.34 -2.94
C ALA A 51 -38.78 -7.62 -3.79
N THR A 52 -38.04 -8.65 -3.37
CA THR A 52 -37.88 -9.92 -4.08
C THR A 52 -38.43 -11.12 -3.30
N ASN A 53 -39.16 -10.85 -2.21
CA ASN A 53 -39.54 -11.84 -1.21
C ASN A 53 -38.36 -12.75 -0.82
N GLU A 54 -37.25 -12.13 -0.42
CA GLU A 54 -36.01 -12.81 -0.05
C GLU A 54 -35.46 -13.74 -1.15
N PHE A 55 -35.61 -13.33 -2.43
CA PHE A 55 -35.18 -14.09 -3.59
C PHE A 55 -35.87 -15.46 -3.72
N GLU A 56 -37.13 -15.57 -3.31
CA GLU A 56 -37.88 -16.84 -3.38
C GLU A 56 -37.93 -17.40 -4.81
N ASP A 57 -38.28 -16.53 -5.77
CA ASP A 57 -38.39 -16.82 -7.20
C ASP A 57 -37.19 -16.29 -8.01
N ARG A 58 -36.70 -17.11 -8.93
CA ARG A 58 -35.63 -16.80 -9.88
C ARG A 58 -36.02 -15.70 -10.85
N GLU A 59 -37.31 -15.56 -11.17
CA GLU A 59 -37.80 -14.53 -12.09
C GLU A 59 -37.53 -13.10 -11.58
N HIS A 60 -37.41 -12.91 -10.27
CA HIS A 60 -37.02 -11.61 -9.69
C HIS A 60 -35.61 -11.16 -10.11
N CYS A 61 -34.76 -12.09 -10.56
CA CYS A 61 -33.38 -11.84 -10.97
C CYS A 61 -33.22 -11.60 -12.48
N ASN A 62 -34.31 -11.63 -13.25
CA ASN A 62 -34.27 -11.29 -14.68
C ASN A 62 -34.00 -9.77 -14.85
N PRO A 63 -33.23 -9.35 -15.88
CA PRO A 63 -32.78 -7.97 -16.04
C PRO A 63 -33.87 -6.90 -15.90
N ASP A 64 -35.05 -7.18 -16.44
CA ASP A 64 -36.20 -6.28 -16.43
C ASP A 64 -36.77 -6.08 -15.02
N ASN A 65 -36.96 -7.18 -14.29
CA ASN A 65 -37.49 -7.17 -12.93
C ASN A 65 -36.49 -6.53 -11.96
N VAL A 66 -35.20 -6.82 -12.14
CA VAL A 66 -34.14 -6.21 -11.33
C VAL A 66 -34.08 -4.71 -11.57
N ALA A 67 -34.13 -4.25 -12.82
CA ALA A 67 -34.15 -2.83 -13.14
C ALA A 67 -35.35 -2.14 -12.49
N ALA A 68 -36.56 -2.69 -12.64
CA ALA A 68 -37.77 -2.15 -12.03
C ALA A 68 -37.67 -2.07 -10.50
N THR A 69 -37.16 -3.13 -9.85
CA THR A 69 -36.94 -3.16 -8.41
C THR A 69 -35.97 -2.07 -7.96
N ILE A 70 -34.83 -1.92 -8.65
CA ILE A 70 -33.84 -0.90 -8.28
C ILE A 70 -34.39 0.52 -8.45
N ILE A 71 -35.13 0.79 -9.54
CA ILE A 71 -35.78 2.09 -9.75
C ILE A 71 -36.77 2.40 -8.61
N ASN A 72 -37.62 1.44 -8.25
CA ASN A 72 -38.58 1.59 -7.15
C ASN A 72 -37.88 1.86 -5.81
N LEU A 73 -36.76 1.18 -5.53
CA LEU A 73 -35.96 1.43 -4.33
C LEU A 73 -35.37 2.84 -4.33
N ILE A 74 -34.80 3.28 -5.45
CA ILE A 74 -34.24 4.63 -5.57
C ILE A 74 -35.34 5.68 -5.35
N GLU A 75 -36.50 5.54 -6.00
CA GLU A 75 -37.60 6.49 -5.83
C GLU A 75 -38.09 6.58 -4.39
N LYS A 76 -38.16 5.44 -3.69
CA LYS A 76 -38.55 5.40 -2.29
C LYS A 76 -37.56 6.19 -1.42
N GLU A 77 -36.26 5.96 -1.59
CA GLU A 77 -35.23 6.67 -0.82
C GLU A 77 -35.19 8.16 -1.18
N VAL A 78 -35.27 8.51 -2.47
CA VAL A 78 -35.31 9.91 -2.95
C VAL A 78 -36.51 10.69 -2.40
N ARG A 79 -37.66 10.05 -2.20
CA ARG A 79 -38.83 10.69 -1.56
C ARG A 79 -38.69 10.85 -0.05
N SER A 80 -37.79 10.09 0.59
CA SER A 80 -37.60 10.10 2.04
C SER A 80 -36.66 11.22 2.52
N VAL A 81 -35.94 11.88 1.61
CA VAL A 81 -34.96 12.93 1.91
C VAL A 81 -35.27 14.21 1.12
N GLU A 82 -34.91 15.35 1.71
CA GLU A 82 -35.06 16.66 1.08
C GLU A 82 -33.72 17.19 0.57
N GLY A 83 -33.78 17.98 -0.51
CA GLY A 83 -32.62 18.60 -1.12
C GLY A 83 -31.94 17.73 -2.17
N TYR A 84 -31.53 18.39 -3.26
CA TYR A 84 -30.97 17.73 -4.43
C TYR A 84 -29.74 16.86 -4.10
N GLU A 85 -28.78 17.40 -3.35
CA GLU A 85 -27.52 16.70 -3.02
C GLU A 85 -27.77 15.42 -2.21
N ALA A 86 -28.69 15.46 -1.24
CA ALA A 86 -29.04 14.28 -0.43
C ALA A 86 -29.77 13.21 -1.27
N LYS A 87 -30.77 13.63 -2.07
CA LYS A 87 -31.47 12.74 -3.01
C LYS A 87 -30.51 12.07 -3.99
N PHE A 88 -29.58 12.85 -4.55
CA PHE A 88 -28.58 12.36 -5.48
C PHE A 88 -27.59 11.38 -4.84
N ALA A 89 -27.15 11.66 -3.62
CA ALA A 89 -26.26 10.78 -2.87
C ALA A 89 -26.91 9.42 -2.61
N GLU A 90 -28.16 9.38 -2.16
CA GLU A 90 -28.89 8.12 -1.92
C GLU A 90 -29.11 7.33 -3.23
N ALA A 91 -29.53 8.02 -4.29
CA ALA A 91 -29.72 7.39 -5.59
C ALA A 91 -28.42 6.79 -6.14
N SER A 92 -27.31 7.55 -6.10
CA SER A 92 -26.01 7.09 -6.59
C SER A 92 -25.48 5.92 -5.75
N LYS A 93 -25.60 6.00 -4.43
CA LYS A 93 -25.17 4.94 -3.50
C LYS A 93 -25.90 3.62 -3.74
N LEU A 94 -27.20 3.65 -4.03
CA LEU A 94 -27.97 2.44 -4.38
C LEU A 94 -27.47 1.82 -5.68
N VAL A 95 -27.28 2.62 -6.73
CA VAL A 95 -26.80 2.10 -8.03
C VAL A 95 -25.37 1.59 -7.92
N GLU A 96 -24.48 2.30 -7.22
CA GLU A 96 -23.10 1.88 -6.96
C GLU A 96 -23.05 0.56 -6.19
N SER A 97 -23.81 0.45 -5.09
CA SER A 97 -23.86 -0.77 -4.28
C SER A 97 -24.42 -1.95 -5.07
N PHE A 98 -25.45 -1.72 -5.89
CA PHE A 98 -25.99 -2.71 -6.79
C PHE A 98 -24.99 -3.17 -7.84
N CYS A 99 -24.29 -2.25 -8.51
CA CYS A 99 -23.23 -2.60 -9.44
C CYS A 99 -22.12 -3.41 -8.75
N SER A 100 -21.80 -3.04 -7.50
CA SER A 100 -20.84 -3.77 -6.68
C SER A 100 -21.25 -5.22 -6.46
N LEU A 101 -22.50 -5.46 -6.07
CA LEU A 101 -23.07 -6.80 -5.93
C LEU A 101 -23.06 -7.55 -7.27
N MET A 102 -23.46 -6.91 -8.37
CA MET A 102 -23.49 -7.58 -9.68
C MET A 102 -22.11 -8.02 -10.15
N PHE A 103 -21.07 -7.19 -9.95
CA PHE A 103 -19.69 -7.56 -10.26
C PHE A 103 -19.17 -8.69 -9.37
N LEU A 104 -19.53 -8.69 -8.08
CA LEU A 104 -19.20 -9.77 -7.15
C LEU A 104 -19.78 -11.10 -7.62
N VAL A 105 -21.08 -11.10 -7.91
CA VAL A 105 -21.87 -12.28 -8.27
C VAL A 105 -21.42 -12.89 -9.59
N THR A 106 -21.22 -12.05 -10.60
CA THR A 106 -20.97 -12.50 -11.98
C THR A 106 -19.48 -12.68 -12.29
N GLY A 107 -18.59 -12.24 -11.39
CA GLY A 107 -17.15 -12.17 -11.64
C GLY A 107 -16.74 -11.17 -12.72
N LYS A 108 -17.68 -10.35 -13.21
CA LYS A 108 -17.41 -9.27 -14.18
C LYS A 108 -16.80 -8.06 -13.44
N ALA A 109 -16.12 -7.19 -14.17
CA ALA A 109 -15.52 -5.98 -13.61
C ALA A 109 -15.80 -4.75 -14.50
N ASP A 110 -15.78 -3.55 -13.91
CA ASP A 110 -15.93 -2.30 -14.65
C ASP A 110 -14.94 -2.21 -15.83
N ASN A 111 -13.69 -2.63 -15.64
CA ASN A 111 -12.68 -2.66 -16.70
C ASN A 111 -13.09 -3.49 -17.92
N ALA A 112 -13.85 -4.57 -17.73
CA ALA A 112 -14.34 -5.41 -18.82
C ALA A 112 -15.58 -4.80 -19.51
N ILE A 113 -16.40 -4.04 -18.78
CA ILE A 113 -17.70 -3.53 -19.26
C ILE A 113 -17.58 -2.12 -19.83
N LYS A 114 -16.74 -1.24 -19.27
CA LYS A 114 -16.71 0.19 -19.57
C LYS A 114 -16.45 0.54 -21.04
N CYS A 115 -15.73 -0.32 -21.76
CA CYS A 115 -15.48 -0.18 -23.20
C CYS A 115 -16.51 -0.94 -24.04
N ARG A 116 -17.03 -2.06 -23.53
CA ARG A 116 -18.01 -2.92 -24.24
C ARG A 116 -19.40 -2.29 -24.24
N PHE A 117 -19.78 -1.60 -23.17
CA PHE A 117 -21.13 -1.04 -23.01
C PHE A 117 -21.46 0.01 -24.08
N PRO A 118 -20.62 1.03 -24.36
CA PRO A 118 -20.88 1.96 -25.48
C PRO A 118 -21.01 1.26 -26.84
N VAL A 119 -20.18 0.23 -27.09
CA VAL A 119 -20.25 -0.58 -28.32
C VAL A 119 -21.57 -1.33 -28.41
N TYR A 120 -22.04 -1.90 -27.30
CA TYR A 120 -23.32 -2.59 -27.23
C TYR A 120 -24.50 -1.64 -27.52
N LEU A 121 -24.47 -0.44 -26.93
CA LEU A 121 -25.48 0.60 -27.16
C LEU A 121 -25.56 0.99 -28.64
N SER A 122 -24.41 1.25 -29.27
CA SER A 122 -24.34 1.63 -30.69
C SER A 122 -24.75 0.50 -31.63
N ASN A 123 -24.21 -0.70 -31.44
CA ASN A 123 -24.33 -1.79 -32.42
C ASN A 123 -25.61 -2.60 -32.25
N THR A 124 -26.09 -2.78 -31.01
CA THR A 124 -27.23 -3.65 -30.69
C THR A 124 -28.49 -2.83 -30.43
N VAL A 125 -28.40 -1.85 -29.54
CA VAL A 125 -29.53 -0.99 -29.16
C VAL A 125 -29.79 0.11 -30.21
N ARG A 126 -28.84 0.33 -31.12
CA ARG A 126 -28.91 1.36 -32.18
C ARG A 126 -29.07 2.78 -31.64
N ARG A 127 -28.55 3.03 -30.43
CA ARG A 127 -28.53 4.37 -29.81
C ARG A 127 -27.10 4.89 -29.80
N THR A 128 -26.90 6.10 -30.32
CA THR A 128 -25.58 6.73 -30.46
C THR A 128 -25.36 7.89 -29.49
N ASN A 129 -26.35 8.21 -28.68
CA ASN A 129 -26.31 9.30 -27.70
C ASN A 129 -26.88 8.86 -26.34
N TYR A 130 -26.62 9.68 -25.32
CA TYR A 130 -27.13 9.49 -23.96
C TYR A 130 -27.39 10.85 -23.28
N PRO A 131 -28.29 10.91 -22.29
CA PRO A 131 -28.56 12.13 -21.56
C PRO A 131 -27.36 12.50 -20.67
N PHE A 132 -26.99 13.78 -20.70
CA PHE A 132 -25.98 14.37 -19.83
C PHE A 132 -26.61 15.53 -19.07
N ILE A 133 -26.57 15.44 -17.75
CA ILE A 133 -27.14 16.43 -16.85
C ILE A 133 -26.01 17.24 -16.24
N SER A 134 -26.10 18.57 -16.37
CA SER A 134 -25.22 19.51 -15.68
C SER A 134 -26.06 20.44 -14.83
N ILE A 135 -25.65 20.58 -13.57
CA ILE A 135 -26.28 21.49 -12.62
C ILE A 135 -25.28 22.59 -12.29
N ARG A 136 -25.68 23.83 -12.51
CA ARG A 136 -24.88 25.02 -12.16
C ARG A 136 -25.79 26.03 -11.51
N SER A 137 -25.45 26.42 -10.28
CA SER A 137 -26.20 27.44 -9.51
C SER A 137 -27.70 27.14 -9.43
N GLY A 138 -28.07 25.87 -9.19
CA GLY A 138 -29.46 25.42 -9.08
C GLY A 138 -30.22 25.28 -10.41
N LYS A 139 -29.62 25.62 -11.55
CA LYS A 139 -30.23 25.40 -12.87
C LYS A 139 -29.79 24.07 -13.46
N VAL A 140 -30.77 23.23 -13.79
CA VAL A 140 -30.57 21.96 -14.49
C VAL A 140 -30.49 22.22 -15.99
N LYS A 141 -29.41 21.74 -16.62
CA LYS A 141 -29.25 21.74 -18.07
C LYS A 141 -29.08 20.29 -18.55
N VAL A 142 -30.05 19.83 -19.33
CA VAL A 142 -30.02 18.53 -20.00
C VAL A 142 -29.46 18.70 -21.41
N GLN A 143 -28.52 17.84 -21.79
CA GLN A 143 -27.96 17.77 -23.15
C GLN A 143 -27.87 16.31 -23.57
N ASN A 144 -28.14 16.00 -24.84
CA ASN A 144 -27.77 14.71 -25.39
C ASN A 144 -26.33 14.78 -25.91
N ARG A 145 -25.49 13.85 -25.47
CA ARG A 145 -24.10 13.73 -25.90
C ARG A 145 -23.88 12.44 -26.67
N ASP A 146 -22.95 12.46 -27.61
CA ASP A 146 -22.50 11.25 -28.30
C ASP A 146 -21.90 10.25 -27.30
N LEU A 147 -22.07 8.96 -27.59
CA LEU A 147 -21.49 7.90 -26.78
C LEU A 147 -19.94 8.00 -26.76
N PRO A 148 -19.31 8.07 -25.58
CA PRO A 148 -17.87 8.08 -25.49
C PRO A 148 -17.30 6.67 -25.72
N ARG A 149 -15.99 6.58 -25.95
CA ARG A 149 -15.29 5.28 -26.05
C ARG A 149 -15.33 4.47 -24.75
N VAL A 150 -15.49 5.15 -23.62
CA VAL A 150 -15.50 4.55 -22.29
C VAL A 150 -16.64 5.16 -21.47
N LEU A 151 -17.51 4.31 -20.93
CA LEU A 151 -18.51 4.67 -19.92
C LEU A 151 -18.22 3.86 -18.65
N LYS A 152 -17.59 4.50 -17.66
CA LYS A 152 -17.31 3.88 -16.36
C LYS A 152 -18.59 3.72 -15.54
N GLN A 153 -18.61 2.73 -14.67
CA GLN A 153 -19.73 2.46 -13.77
C GLN A 153 -20.10 3.65 -12.87
N ASP A 154 -19.11 4.41 -12.36
CA ASP A 154 -19.36 5.58 -11.51
C ASP A 154 -20.12 6.68 -12.28
N LEU A 155 -19.79 6.90 -13.55
CA LEU A 155 -20.52 7.83 -14.41
C LEU A 155 -21.94 7.34 -14.67
N ILE A 156 -22.14 6.04 -14.90
CA ILE A 156 -23.48 5.46 -15.13
C ILE A 156 -24.36 5.62 -13.89
N ALA A 157 -23.83 5.34 -12.69
CA ALA A 157 -24.55 5.54 -11.45
C ALA A 157 -24.98 6.99 -11.25
N LYS A 158 -24.06 7.94 -11.46
CA LYS A 158 -24.34 9.37 -11.39
C LYS A 158 -25.40 9.80 -12.41
N LEU A 159 -25.35 9.29 -13.64
CA LEU A 159 -26.33 9.62 -14.68
C LEU A 159 -27.73 9.13 -14.31
N ILE A 160 -27.86 7.88 -13.85
CA ILE A 160 -29.14 7.32 -13.41
C ILE A 160 -29.69 8.11 -12.23
N GLY A 161 -28.87 8.37 -11.21
CA GLY A 161 -29.27 9.15 -10.05
C GLY A 161 -29.72 10.57 -10.42
N ASN A 162 -28.93 11.27 -11.24
CA ASN A 162 -29.30 12.61 -11.73
C ASN A 162 -30.63 12.60 -12.49
N CYS A 163 -30.84 11.63 -13.37
CA CYS A 163 -32.07 11.54 -14.16
C CYS A 163 -33.30 11.36 -13.26
N LEU A 164 -33.23 10.44 -12.30
CA LEU A 164 -34.34 10.17 -11.38
C LEU A 164 -34.64 11.34 -10.46
N VAL A 165 -33.61 11.98 -9.88
CA VAL A 165 -33.83 13.14 -9.01
C VAL A 165 -34.42 14.30 -9.80
N CYS A 166 -33.85 14.65 -10.96
CA CYS A 166 -34.35 15.74 -11.79
C CYS A 166 -35.77 15.49 -12.30
N ALA A 167 -36.15 14.24 -12.60
CA ALA A 167 -37.51 13.89 -13.00
C ALA A 167 -38.55 14.20 -11.91
N THR A 168 -38.15 14.23 -10.63
CA THR A 168 -39.06 14.55 -9.51
C THR A 168 -39.20 16.05 -9.23
N GLU A 169 -38.34 16.90 -9.82
CA GLU A 169 -38.28 18.33 -9.51
C GLU A 169 -39.12 19.19 -10.47
N SER A 170 -39.45 18.70 -11.67
CA SER A 170 -40.29 19.41 -12.65
C SER A 170 -40.92 18.45 -13.65
N ASP A 171 -42.19 18.69 -14.00
CA ASP A 171 -42.92 17.93 -15.05
C ASP A 171 -42.22 18.00 -16.41
N GLU A 172 -41.53 19.12 -16.71
CA GLU A 172 -40.76 19.29 -17.96
C GLU A 172 -39.58 18.32 -18.08
N LEU A 173 -39.12 17.76 -16.94
CA LEU A 173 -38.00 16.83 -16.84
C LEU A 173 -38.46 15.38 -16.61
N SER A 174 -39.76 15.13 -16.58
CA SER A 174 -40.33 13.79 -16.35
C SER A 174 -39.81 12.72 -17.32
N PHE A 175 -39.48 13.08 -18.56
CA PHE A 175 -38.89 12.19 -19.56
C PHE A 175 -37.53 11.58 -19.13
N LEU A 176 -36.82 12.21 -18.19
CA LEU A 176 -35.57 11.66 -17.65
C LEU A 176 -35.80 10.37 -16.85
N HIS A 177 -37.02 10.13 -16.37
CA HIS A 177 -37.39 8.90 -15.72
C HIS A 177 -37.27 7.70 -16.66
N ASP A 178 -37.84 7.81 -17.87
CA ASP A 178 -37.75 6.78 -18.90
C ASP A 178 -36.29 6.54 -19.34
N GLU A 179 -35.50 7.61 -19.40
CA GLU A 179 -34.07 7.53 -19.70
C GLU A 179 -33.27 6.78 -18.63
N ALA A 180 -33.58 6.99 -17.35
CA ALA A 180 -32.97 6.27 -16.24
C ALA A 180 -33.31 4.77 -16.28
N ILE A 181 -34.59 4.44 -16.50
CA ILE A 181 -35.06 3.05 -16.64
C ILE A 181 -34.33 2.38 -17.80
N TRP A 182 -34.31 3.02 -18.97
CA TRP A 182 -33.64 2.48 -20.15
C TRP A 182 -32.15 2.23 -19.89
N LEU A 183 -31.44 3.20 -19.32
CA LEU A 183 -30.00 3.11 -19.10
C LEU A 183 -29.67 1.99 -18.11
N LEU A 184 -30.39 1.92 -16.99
CA LEU A 184 -30.20 0.90 -15.98
C LEU A 184 -30.53 -0.50 -16.51
N LYS A 185 -31.70 -0.68 -17.14
CA LYS A 185 -32.12 -1.97 -17.72
C LYS A 185 -31.11 -2.47 -18.75
N THR A 186 -30.65 -1.58 -19.63
CA THR A 186 -29.68 -1.94 -20.66
C THR A 186 -28.34 -2.32 -20.05
N TYR A 187 -27.90 -1.59 -19.03
CA TYR A 187 -26.66 -1.90 -18.31
C TYR A 187 -26.72 -3.25 -17.58
N ILE A 188 -27.82 -3.51 -16.85
CA ILE A 188 -28.08 -4.79 -16.19
C ILE A 188 -28.11 -5.93 -17.21
N SER A 189 -28.74 -5.72 -18.37
CA SER A 189 -28.80 -6.74 -19.42
C SER A 189 -27.42 -7.13 -19.97
N VAL A 190 -26.44 -6.21 -19.95
CA VAL A 190 -25.06 -6.55 -20.32
C VAL A 190 -24.35 -7.34 -19.20
N ILE A 191 -24.65 -7.03 -17.94
CA ILE A 191 -24.06 -7.72 -16.78
C ILE A 191 -24.69 -9.10 -16.58
N LEU A 192 -25.99 -9.24 -16.78
CA LEU A 192 -26.76 -10.49 -16.66
C LEU A 192 -27.12 -11.06 -18.05
N ALA A 193 -26.18 -10.94 -19.00
CA ALA A 193 -26.41 -11.31 -20.40
C ALA A 193 -26.68 -12.81 -20.65
N ASP A 194 -26.39 -13.67 -19.66
CA ASP A 194 -26.51 -15.11 -19.74
C ASP A 194 -27.27 -15.66 -18.52
N GLU A 195 -28.00 -16.76 -18.71
CA GLU A 195 -28.82 -17.38 -17.66
C GLU A 195 -28.00 -17.76 -16.42
N LYS A 196 -26.74 -18.15 -16.60
CA LYS A 196 -25.85 -18.50 -15.49
C LYS A 196 -25.60 -17.30 -14.57
N SER A 197 -25.41 -16.11 -15.14
CA SER A 197 -25.24 -14.87 -14.36
C SER A 197 -26.49 -14.55 -13.54
N ALA A 198 -27.68 -14.75 -14.10
CA ALA A 198 -28.94 -14.56 -13.38
C ALA A 198 -29.12 -15.61 -12.27
N ASP A 199 -28.79 -16.88 -12.54
CA ASP A 199 -28.86 -17.96 -11.56
C ASP A 199 -27.86 -17.74 -10.41
N GLN A 200 -26.65 -17.26 -10.70
CA GLN A 200 -25.66 -16.88 -9.68
C GLN A 200 -26.21 -15.79 -8.75
N PHE A 201 -26.88 -14.78 -9.33
CA PHE A 201 -27.47 -13.69 -8.54
C PHE A 201 -28.58 -14.20 -7.63
N TRP A 202 -29.49 -14.99 -8.19
CA TRP A 202 -30.59 -15.59 -7.46
C TRP A 202 -30.09 -16.50 -6.33
N ILE A 203 -29.17 -17.41 -6.62
CA ILE A 203 -28.62 -18.36 -5.64
C ILE A 203 -27.91 -17.62 -4.51
N LEU A 204 -27.11 -16.60 -4.81
CA LEU A 204 -26.43 -15.83 -3.77
C LEU A 204 -27.45 -15.13 -2.86
N GLY A 205 -28.42 -14.42 -3.44
CA GLY A 205 -29.47 -13.72 -2.69
C GLY A 205 -30.27 -14.67 -1.80
N LYS A 206 -30.75 -15.78 -2.37
CA LYS A 206 -31.53 -16.79 -1.66
C LYS A 206 -30.75 -17.41 -0.49
N ASN A 207 -29.48 -17.79 -0.71
CA ASN A 207 -28.65 -18.36 0.36
C ASN A 207 -28.28 -17.32 1.42
N TYR A 208 -28.09 -16.05 1.05
CA TYR A 208 -27.84 -14.98 2.01
C TYR A 208 -29.00 -14.85 3.01
N PHE A 209 -30.24 -14.81 2.52
CA PHE A 209 -31.43 -14.71 3.39
C PHE A 209 -31.72 -16.00 4.15
N LEU A 210 -31.49 -17.17 3.54
CA LEU A 210 -31.56 -18.46 4.24
C LEU A 210 -30.62 -18.51 5.45
N ILE A 211 -29.33 -18.18 5.25
CA ILE A 211 -28.35 -18.16 6.34
C ILE A 211 -28.72 -17.11 7.39
N ARG A 212 -29.19 -15.93 6.98
CA ARG A 212 -29.60 -14.89 7.91
C ARG A 212 -30.77 -15.34 8.80
N SER A 213 -31.71 -16.11 8.24
CA SER A 213 -32.85 -16.66 8.96
C SER A 213 -32.45 -17.78 9.92
N GLU A 214 -31.62 -18.73 9.47
CA GLU A 214 -31.22 -19.89 10.28
C GLU A 214 -30.08 -19.60 11.27
N TYR A 215 -29.18 -18.67 10.92
CA TYR A 215 -27.97 -18.33 11.68
C TYR A 215 -27.73 -16.80 11.67
N PRO A 216 -28.52 -16.02 12.43
CA PRO A 216 -28.40 -14.57 12.46
C PRO A 216 -26.97 -14.09 12.77
N GLY A 217 -26.44 -13.20 11.92
CA GLY A 217 -25.09 -12.64 12.04
C GLY A 217 -23.99 -13.46 11.35
N LYS A 218 -24.33 -14.57 10.69
CA LYS A 218 -23.39 -15.41 9.93
C LYS A 218 -23.46 -15.20 8.41
N GLU A 219 -24.42 -14.43 7.91
CA GLU A 219 -24.59 -14.15 6.48
C GLU A 219 -23.36 -13.47 5.85
N SER A 220 -22.61 -12.69 6.63
CA SER A 220 -21.33 -12.10 6.20
C SER A 220 -20.28 -13.16 5.82
N ALA A 221 -20.32 -14.34 6.45
CA ALA A 221 -19.37 -15.41 6.18
C ALA A 221 -19.56 -16.02 4.78
N LEU A 222 -20.78 -15.96 4.22
CA LEU A 222 -21.05 -16.33 2.82
C LEU A 222 -20.37 -15.34 1.86
N LEU A 223 -20.38 -14.06 2.18
CA LEU A 223 -19.87 -12.98 1.32
C LEU A 223 -18.35 -12.82 1.43
N ALA A 224 -17.78 -13.10 2.60
CA ALA A 224 -16.37 -12.88 2.91
C ALA A 224 -15.39 -13.41 1.83
N PRO A 225 -15.44 -14.67 1.39
CA PRO A 225 -14.51 -15.17 0.38
C PRO A 225 -14.67 -14.46 -0.98
N LEU A 226 -15.91 -14.17 -1.40
CA LEU A 226 -16.19 -13.49 -2.67
C LEU A 226 -15.62 -12.06 -2.65
N ILE A 227 -15.84 -11.36 -1.54
CA ILE A 227 -15.36 -9.98 -1.37
C ILE A 227 -13.84 -9.96 -1.33
N VAL A 228 -13.21 -10.92 -0.62
CA VAL A 228 -11.75 -11.06 -0.63
C VAL A 228 -11.24 -11.20 -2.06
N PHE A 229 -11.83 -12.05 -2.92
CA PHE A 229 -11.39 -12.18 -4.31
C PHE A 229 -11.60 -10.90 -5.14
N LYS A 230 -12.73 -10.22 -4.95
CA LYS A 230 -13.00 -8.94 -5.63
C LYS A 230 -12.02 -7.85 -5.20
N VAL A 231 -11.77 -7.74 -3.90
CA VAL A 231 -10.83 -6.76 -3.33
C VAL A 231 -9.40 -7.12 -3.73
N LYS A 232 -9.00 -8.40 -3.74
CA LYS A 232 -7.69 -8.88 -4.24
C LYS A 232 -7.39 -8.36 -5.64
N GLY A 233 -8.33 -8.50 -6.57
CA GLY A 233 -8.16 -8.02 -7.95
C GLY A 233 -8.02 -6.49 -8.04
N SER A 234 -8.60 -5.76 -7.09
CA SER A 234 -8.52 -4.29 -7.03
C SER A 234 -7.31 -3.78 -6.24
N VAL A 235 -6.85 -4.51 -5.22
CA VAL A 235 -5.66 -4.21 -4.41
C VAL A 235 -4.39 -4.56 -5.16
N SER A 236 -4.37 -5.62 -5.98
CA SER A 236 -3.23 -5.90 -6.87
C SER A 236 -2.96 -4.76 -7.87
N ALA A 237 -3.96 -3.91 -8.14
CA ALA A 237 -3.83 -2.73 -9.00
C ALA A 237 -3.48 -1.42 -8.25
N SER A 238 -3.65 -1.37 -6.92
CA SER A 238 -3.40 -0.17 -6.09
C SER A 238 -2.38 -0.38 -4.97
N GLY A 239 -1.90 -1.60 -4.76
CA GLY A 239 -1.06 -2.02 -3.63
C GLY A 239 0.43 -1.70 -3.80
N GLY A 240 0.83 -1.12 -4.93
CA GLY A 240 2.20 -0.65 -5.16
C GLY A 240 2.66 0.42 -4.17
N HIS A 241 1.73 1.24 -3.65
CA HIS A 241 2.05 2.30 -2.69
C HIS A 241 2.19 1.82 -1.24
N ILE A 242 1.63 0.67 -0.86
CA ILE A 242 1.71 0.19 0.55
C ILE A 242 3.17 0.01 0.99
N PRO A 243 4.05 -0.65 0.22
CA PRO A 243 5.48 -0.73 0.56
C PRO A 243 6.14 0.63 0.66
N GLU A 244 5.86 1.53 -0.28
CA GLU A 244 6.40 2.90 -0.26
C GLU A 244 5.98 3.64 1.02
N ASP A 245 4.70 3.54 1.40
CA ASP A 245 4.17 4.13 2.63
C ASP A 245 4.85 3.56 3.87
N LEU A 246 5.02 2.23 3.95
CA LEU A 246 5.76 1.58 5.04
C LEU A 246 7.21 2.09 5.13
N MET A 247 7.90 2.25 3.99
CA MET A 247 9.25 2.80 3.97
C MET A 247 9.28 4.26 4.41
N ARG A 248 8.30 5.08 4.01
CA ARG A 248 8.14 6.47 4.48
C ARG A 248 7.89 6.53 5.98
N ASP A 249 7.12 5.59 6.53
CA ASP A 249 6.89 5.49 7.98
C ASP A 249 8.18 5.16 8.73
N HIS A 250 9.02 4.26 8.21
CA HIS A 250 10.36 4.04 8.78
C HIS A 250 11.21 5.31 8.70
N PHE A 251 11.23 6.04 7.59
CA PHE A 251 11.99 7.29 7.48
C PHE A 251 11.54 8.35 8.50
N ARG A 252 10.22 8.48 8.70
CA ARG A 252 9.66 9.36 9.75
C ARG A 252 10.06 8.87 11.14
N ALA A 253 9.97 7.58 11.40
CA ALA A 253 10.42 6.98 12.65
C ALA A 253 11.92 7.20 12.88
N TRP A 254 12.74 7.24 11.82
CA TRP A 254 14.17 7.55 11.89
C TRP A 254 14.47 9.05 12.04
N GLY A 255 13.44 9.91 11.99
CA GLY A 255 13.55 11.36 12.15
C GLY A 255 13.91 12.11 10.86
N LEU A 256 13.84 11.47 9.70
CA LEU A 256 14.18 12.08 8.42
C LEU A 256 13.13 13.08 7.95
N ASN A 257 13.58 14.16 7.31
CA ASN A 257 12.74 15.23 6.79
C ASN A 257 12.27 14.91 5.36
N PRO A 258 10.95 14.81 5.12
CA PRO A 258 10.41 14.67 3.78
C PRO A 258 10.78 15.89 2.91
N GLY A 259 11.13 15.66 1.66
CA GLY A 259 11.55 16.68 0.70
C GLY A 259 13.02 17.09 0.80
N ILE A 260 13.72 16.73 1.88
CA ILE A 260 15.14 17.05 2.09
C ILE A 260 15.96 15.76 2.16
N ASP A 261 15.67 14.89 3.12
CA ASP A 261 16.41 13.64 3.31
C ASP A 261 15.92 12.56 2.32
N TYR A 262 14.62 12.56 1.99
CA TYR A 262 14.03 11.70 0.95
C TYR A 262 12.94 12.44 0.16
N ASN A 263 12.69 12.05 -1.09
CA ASN A 263 11.65 12.62 -1.96
C ASN A 263 10.23 12.17 -1.56
N THR A 264 9.22 13.02 -1.77
CA THR A 264 7.79 12.72 -1.51
C THR A 264 7.02 12.21 -2.72
N GLU A 265 7.54 12.44 -3.92
CA GLU A 265 7.00 12.00 -5.20
C GLU A 265 8.10 11.31 -6.01
N ASP A 266 7.75 10.47 -6.97
CA ASP A 266 8.73 9.74 -7.78
C ASP A 266 9.70 10.69 -8.49
N VAL A 267 10.99 10.34 -8.44
CA VAL A 267 12.03 11.18 -9.03
C VAL A 267 12.34 10.69 -10.44
N VAL A 268 11.94 11.49 -11.42
CA VAL A 268 12.39 11.32 -12.81
C VAL A 268 13.76 11.97 -12.97
N VAL A 269 14.80 11.17 -13.17
CA VAL A 269 16.13 11.69 -13.53
C VAL A 269 16.05 12.19 -14.97
N SER A 270 15.91 13.51 -15.14
CA SER A 270 15.90 14.15 -16.46
C SER A 270 17.33 14.46 -16.90
N PHE A 271 17.70 13.95 -18.07
CA PHE A 271 19.02 14.18 -18.65
C PHE A 271 19.04 15.54 -19.32
N THR A 272 19.70 16.52 -18.70
CA THR A 272 20.04 17.76 -19.40
C THR A 272 21.45 17.63 -19.96
N SER A 273 21.54 17.33 -21.26
CA SER A 273 22.75 17.62 -22.01
C SER A 273 22.89 19.14 -22.09
N ASN A 274 23.75 19.72 -21.24
CA ASN A 274 24.17 21.12 -21.25
C ASN A 274 23.06 22.19 -21.20
N GLY A 275 22.72 22.62 -19.97
CA GLY A 275 22.55 24.04 -19.61
C GLY A 275 21.55 24.93 -20.37
N THR A 276 20.67 24.40 -21.21
CA THR A 276 19.59 25.16 -21.85
C THR A 276 18.34 24.29 -21.96
N ALA A 277 17.21 24.84 -21.55
CA ALA A 277 15.90 24.20 -21.65
C ALA A 277 15.57 23.91 -23.12
N GLY A 278 15.78 22.67 -23.53
CA GLY A 278 15.48 22.13 -24.86
C GLY A 278 14.65 20.87 -24.74
N GLU A 279 13.69 20.75 -25.66
CA GLU A 279 12.59 19.78 -25.77
C GLU A 279 12.82 18.37 -25.19
N VAL A 280 11.79 17.91 -24.46
CA VAL A 280 11.61 16.54 -23.97
C VAL A 280 11.63 15.57 -25.14
N SER A 281 12.77 14.90 -25.35
CA SER A 281 12.84 13.73 -26.22
C SER A 281 12.03 12.59 -25.58
N GLY A 282 11.24 11.89 -26.39
CA GLY A 282 10.33 10.81 -25.99
C GLY A 282 11.02 9.51 -25.55
N ASP A 283 12.15 9.62 -24.86
CA ASP A 283 12.84 8.50 -24.24
C ASP A 283 12.15 8.14 -22.92
N LYS A 284 11.82 6.86 -22.74
CA LYS A 284 11.25 6.36 -21.47
C LYS A 284 12.24 6.57 -20.33
N THR A 285 12.02 7.60 -19.53
CA THR A 285 12.69 7.81 -18.24
C THR A 285 11.98 6.99 -17.17
N ARG A 286 12.73 6.20 -16.41
CA ARG A 286 12.19 5.51 -15.23
C ARG A 286 12.25 6.46 -14.05
N ALA A 287 11.17 6.53 -13.30
CA ALA A 287 11.12 7.25 -12.04
C ALA A 287 11.60 6.32 -10.92
N TYR A 288 12.40 6.83 -9.99
CA TYR A 288 12.80 6.11 -8.78
C TYR A 288 11.85 6.49 -7.65
N ASP A 289 11.41 5.49 -6.88
CA ASP A 289 10.47 5.69 -5.77
C ASP A 289 11.15 6.45 -4.62
N PHE A 290 12.44 6.16 -4.35
CA PHE A 290 13.24 6.93 -3.42
C PHE A 290 14.66 7.27 -3.92
N VAL A 291 15.10 8.49 -3.63
CA VAL A 291 16.47 8.97 -3.77
C VAL A 291 16.91 9.52 -2.42
N ILE A 292 18.00 8.98 -1.87
CA ILE A 292 18.42 9.26 -0.50
C ILE A 292 19.94 9.39 -0.41
N PRO A 293 20.51 10.48 0.13
CA PRO A 293 19.83 11.71 0.52
C PRO A 293 19.29 12.47 -0.71
N TYR A 294 18.14 13.13 -0.58
CA TYR A 294 17.46 13.74 -1.74
C TYR A 294 18.01 15.14 -2.10
N GLN A 295 17.92 16.10 -1.20
CA GLN A 295 18.31 17.50 -1.39
C GLN A 295 19.26 18.00 -0.30
N VAL A 296 20.03 17.09 0.31
CA VAL A 296 21.11 17.46 1.22
C VAL A 296 22.25 18.08 0.40
N GLU A 297 22.54 19.35 0.69
CA GLU A 297 23.55 20.12 -0.03
C GLU A 297 24.94 19.48 0.11
N GLY A 298 25.68 19.43 -0.99
CA GLY A 298 27.05 18.90 -1.01
C GLY A 298 27.18 17.38 -0.88
N TRP A 299 26.07 16.62 -0.85
CA TRP A 299 26.11 15.17 -0.68
C TRP A 299 26.34 14.41 -2.01
N PRO A 300 27.47 13.69 -2.18
CA PRO A 300 27.83 13.08 -3.45
C PRO A 300 27.16 11.73 -3.69
N GLN A 301 27.17 10.84 -2.68
CA GLN A 301 26.70 9.45 -2.81
C GLN A 301 25.20 9.35 -2.55
N ARG A 302 24.45 8.78 -3.50
CA ARG A 302 23.00 8.65 -3.39
C ARG A 302 22.55 7.21 -3.57
N LEU A 303 21.68 6.78 -2.68
CA LEU A 303 20.91 5.55 -2.76
C LEU A 303 19.70 5.79 -3.64
N PHE A 304 19.57 5.01 -4.70
CA PHE A 304 18.40 4.97 -5.58
C PHE A 304 17.64 3.69 -5.26
N VAL A 305 16.48 3.84 -4.62
CA VAL A 305 15.65 2.71 -4.19
C VAL A 305 14.47 2.54 -5.14
N GLN A 306 14.27 1.31 -5.58
CA GLN A 306 13.08 0.90 -6.32
C GLN A 306 12.30 -0.13 -5.50
N CYS A 307 11.01 0.14 -5.30
CA CYS A 307 10.06 -0.72 -4.61
C CYS A 307 9.40 -1.66 -5.61
N GLN A 308 9.43 -2.96 -5.28
CA GLN A 308 8.69 -3.98 -6.01
C GLN A 308 8.18 -5.01 -5.00
N VAL A 309 6.89 -4.93 -4.64
CA VAL A 309 6.27 -5.93 -3.76
C VAL A 309 5.29 -6.76 -4.54
N TYR A 310 5.45 -8.08 -4.41
CA TYR A 310 4.79 -9.05 -5.26
C TYR A 310 3.64 -9.73 -4.54
N ALA A 311 2.43 -9.37 -4.93
CA ALA A 311 1.23 -10.12 -4.58
C ALA A 311 1.20 -11.42 -5.38
N GLY A 312 0.93 -12.55 -4.71
CA GLY A 312 1.01 -13.92 -5.24
C GLY A 312 0.27 -14.28 -6.53
N ASP A 313 -0.52 -13.37 -7.10
CA ASP A 313 -1.48 -13.71 -8.16
C ASP A 313 -1.30 -12.96 -9.48
N SER A 314 -0.23 -12.17 -9.67
CA SER A 314 0.03 -11.53 -10.99
C SER A 314 1.34 -11.98 -11.62
N GLY A 315 1.30 -13.12 -12.31
CA GLY A 315 2.36 -13.57 -13.22
C GLY A 315 2.58 -12.65 -14.44
N SER A 316 2.02 -11.44 -14.46
CA SER A 316 2.07 -10.50 -15.59
C SER A 316 3.08 -9.36 -15.44
N VAL A 317 3.81 -9.28 -14.31
CA VAL A 317 4.68 -8.12 -14.02
C VAL A 317 6.19 -8.44 -14.18
N SER A 318 6.59 -9.71 -14.28
CA SER A 318 8.01 -10.13 -14.21
C SER A 318 8.87 -9.68 -15.40
N HIS A 319 8.43 -9.90 -16.65
CA HIS A 319 9.33 -9.75 -17.80
C HIS A 319 9.59 -8.32 -18.29
N LYS A 320 8.95 -7.29 -17.72
CA LYS A 320 9.16 -5.90 -18.13
C LYS A 320 10.17 -5.14 -17.26
N VAL A 321 10.53 -5.67 -16.09
CA VAL A 321 11.27 -4.91 -15.09
C VAL A 321 12.78 -4.98 -15.31
N VAL A 322 13.33 -6.17 -15.59
CA VAL A 322 14.78 -6.39 -15.73
C VAL A 322 15.40 -5.53 -16.85
N ASP A 323 14.84 -5.59 -18.06
CA ASP A 323 15.35 -4.82 -19.21
C ASP A 323 15.23 -3.30 -19.00
N GLN A 324 14.16 -2.85 -18.33
CA GLN A 324 13.97 -1.43 -17.99
C GLN A 324 14.97 -0.98 -16.93
N THR A 325 15.26 -1.82 -15.92
CA THR A 325 16.25 -1.55 -14.87
C THR A 325 17.65 -1.34 -15.45
N THR A 326 18.10 -2.19 -16.38
CA THR A 326 19.45 -2.06 -16.95
C THR A 326 19.62 -0.73 -17.69
N SER A 327 18.65 -0.36 -18.54
CA SER A 327 18.72 0.87 -19.33
C SER A 327 18.65 2.15 -18.49
N SER A 328 17.85 2.16 -17.41
CA SER A 328 17.72 3.33 -16.54
C SER A 328 18.96 3.56 -15.68
N ARG A 329 19.53 2.50 -15.11
CA ARG A 329 20.71 2.59 -14.24
C ARG A 329 21.93 3.12 -14.97
N THR A 330 22.18 2.68 -16.20
CA THR A 330 23.30 3.18 -17.01
C THR A 330 23.25 4.70 -17.13
N LYS A 331 22.08 5.26 -17.46
CA LYS A 331 21.92 6.71 -17.58
C LYS A 331 22.01 7.42 -16.21
N THR A 332 21.47 6.84 -15.15
CA THR A 332 21.60 7.42 -13.80
C THR A 332 23.06 7.51 -13.35
N ILE A 333 23.87 6.49 -13.64
CA ILE A 333 25.31 6.48 -13.31
C ILE A 333 26.05 7.61 -14.05
N GLU A 334 25.63 8.00 -15.26
CA GLU A 334 26.23 9.14 -15.97
C GLU A 334 26.06 10.47 -15.23
N SER A 335 24.92 10.65 -14.54
CA SER A 335 24.63 11.87 -13.76
C SER A 335 25.09 11.77 -12.30
N TYR A 336 25.10 10.56 -11.76
CA TYR A 336 25.49 10.25 -10.38
C TYR A 336 26.48 9.07 -10.40
N PRO A 337 27.79 9.33 -10.61
CA PRO A 337 28.80 8.28 -10.75
C PRO A 337 28.90 7.36 -9.52
N ASP A 338 28.60 7.89 -8.34
CA ASP A 338 28.59 7.15 -7.07
C ASP A 338 27.19 6.66 -6.66
N ALA A 339 26.26 6.52 -7.61
CA ALA A 339 24.93 5.99 -7.37
C ALA A 339 24.98 4.53 -6.89
N ARG A 340 24.23 4.24 -5.82
CA ARG A 340 24.03 2.87 -5.33
C ARG A 340 22.57 2.48 -5.50
N PHE A 341 22.32 1.39 -6.20
CA PHE A 341 20.97 0.93 -6.47
C PHE A 341 20.55 -0.11 -5.43
N ILE A 342 19.45 0.16 -4.73
CA ILE A 342 18.85 -0.73 -3.73
C ILE A 342 17.49 -1.20 -4.24
N GLU A 343 17.29 -2.50 -4.25
CA GLU A 343 15.99 -3.08 -4.57
C GLU A 343 15.20 -3.35 -3.28
N TYR A 344 14.04 -2.71 -3.12
CA TYR A 344 13.13 -2.98 -2.02
C TYR A 344 12.07 -3.99 -2.48
N LEU A 345 12.29 -5.25 -2.11
CA LEU A 345 11.58 -6.41 -2.64
C LEU A 345 10.96 -7.22 -1.50
N ASP A 346 9.68 -7.58 -1.61
CA ASP A 346 9.00 -8.43 -0.62
C ASP A 346 7.72 -9.09 -1.18
N GLY A 347 7.10 -10.00 -0.42
CA GLY A 347 5.77 -10.57 -0.69
C GLY A 347 5.75 -12.04 -1.10
N ALA A 348 4.67 -12.76 -0.75
CA ALA A 348 4.52 -14.20 -0.99
C ALA A 348 4.54 -14.61 -2.47
N GLY A 349 4.28 -13.70 -3.42
CA GLY A 349 4.40 -13.99 -4.85
C GLY A 349 5.81 -14.23 -5.35
N TYR A 350 6.79 -13.99 -4.48
CA TYR A 350 8.19 -14.26 -4.72
C TYR A 350 8.47 -15.70 -5.17
N PHE A 351 7.91 -16.70 -4.47
CA PHE A 351 8.32 -18.10 -4.63
C PHE A 351 7.93 -18.71 -5.99
N SER A 352 6.82 -18.28 -6.58
CA SER A 352 6.31 -18.86 -7.83
C SER A 352 6.87 -18.22 -9.11
N SER A 353 7.25 -16.95 -9.06
CA SER A 353 7.45 -16.16 -10.28
C SER A 353 8.81 -15.45 -10.35
N LEU A 354 9.53 -15.29 -9.23
CA LEU A 354 10.55 -14.23 -9.12
C LEU A 354 11.86 -14.64 -8.43
N ASN A 355 12.00 -15.87 -7.94
CA ASN A 355 13.30 -16.33 -7.45
C ASN A 355 14.38 -16.19 -8.54
N GLY A 356 14.05 -16.52 -9.80
CA GLY A 356 14.91 -16.30 -10.96
C GLY A 356 15.22 -14.82 -11.24
N ASP A 357 14.22 -13.93 -11.17
CA ASP A 357 14.42 -12.50 -11.42
C ASP A 357 15.22 -11.82 -10.31
N LEU A 358 14.98 -12.16 -9.03
CA LEU A 358 15.79 -11.69 -7.91
C LEU A 358 17.22 -12.20 -8.04
N SER A 359 17.42 -13.48 -8.34
CA SER A 359 18.75 -14.05 -8.59
C SER A 359 19.48 -13.27 -9.69
N HIS A 360 18.79 -12.94 -10.79
CA HIS A 360 19.34 -12.15 -11.87
C HIS A 360 19.66 -10.70 -11.44
N MET A 361 18.75 -10.04 -10.72
CA MET A 361 18.95 -8.68 -10.20
C MET A 361 20.13 -8.61 -9.22
N LEU A 362 20.22 -9.54 -8.27
CA LEU A 362 21.34 -9.62 -7.32
C LEU A 362 22.68 -9.96 -8.00
N SER A 363 22.63 -10.65 -9.14
CA SER A 363 23.81 -10.94 -9.94
C SER A 363 24.27 -9.75 -10.81
N MET A 364 23.48 -8.69 -10.94
CA MET A 364 23.90 -7.49 -11.67
C MET A 364 24.96 -6.73 -10.86
N GLY A 365 26.11 -6.46 -11.46
CA GLY A 365 27.16 -5.65 -10.82
C GLY A 365 26.76 -4.21 -10.49
N SER A 366 25.62 -3.72 -11.00
CA SER A 366 25.05 -2.43 -10.64
C SER A 366 24.07 -2.49 -9.45
N THR A 367 23.61 -3.67 -9.04
CA THR A 367 22.79 -3.80 -7.84
C THR A 367 23.72 -3.79 -6.64
N HIS A 368 23.56 -2.80 -5.76
CA HIS A 368 24.39 -2.70 -4.58
C HIS A 368 23.87 -3.59 -3.45
N SER A 369 22.55 -3.54 -3.20
CA SER A 369 21.92 -4.23 -2.09
C SER A 369 20.43 -4.45 -2.37
N PHE A 370 19.78 -5.19 -1.49
CA PHE A 370 18.32 -5.32 -1.46
C PHE A 370 17.83 -5.24 -0.02
N VAL A 371 16.56 -4.89 0.13
CA VAL A 371 15.87 -4.77 1.42
C VAL A 371 14.48 -5.39 1.32
N GLN A 372 14.02 -6.01 2.41
CA GLN A 372 12.65 -6.50 2.63
C GLN A 372 12.01 -5.68 3.75
N ILE A 373 10.68 -5.72 3.91
CA ILE A 373 9.97 -4.98 4.99
C ILE A 373 10.60 -5.32 6.35
N ARG A 374 10.81 -6.61 6.58
CA ARG A 374 11.38 -7.14 7.83
C ARG A 374 12.84 -6.77 8.07
N SER A 375 13.57 -6.39 7.03
CA SER A 375 14.99 -6.08 7.13
C SER A 375 15.33 -4.59 7.06
N ILE A 376 14.34 -3.69 6.92
CA ILE A 376 14.57 -2.25 6.71
C ILE A 376 15.45 -1.65 7.81
N ASN A 377 15.16 -1.94 9.08
CA ASN A 377 15.91 -1.38 10.22
C ASN A 377 17.35 -1.89 10.35
N ILE A 378 17.75 -2.88 9.56
CA ILE A 378 19.12 -3.41 9.54
C ILE A 378 19.76 -3.13 8.18
N ARG A 379 19.24 -3.73 7.10
CA ARG A 379 19.84 -3.64 5.76
C ARG A 379 19.85 -2.19 5.27
N LEU A 380 18.71 -1.50 5.25
CA LEU A 380 18.66 -0.13 4.73
C LEU A 380 19.40 0.87 5.62
N ARG A 381 19.28 0.75 6.95
CA ARG A 381 20.09 1.55 7.88
C ARG A 381 21.58 1.35 7.63
N ARG A 382 22.05 0.13 7.43
CA ARG A 382 23.45 -0.15 7.10
C ARG A 382 23.89 0.55 5.80
N GLU A 383 23.05 0.59 4.77
CA GLU A 383 23.36 1.34 3.54
C GLU A 383 23.52 2.85 3.81
N PHE A 384 22.72 3.43 4.71
CA PHE A 384 22.86 4.83 5.09
C PHE A 384 24.17 5.07 5.83
N GLN A 385 24.48 4.20 6.80
CA GLN A 385 25.71 4.27 7.58
C GLN A 385 26.96 4.10 6.70
N ASP A 386 26.89 3.28 5.65
CA ASP A 386 28.03 3.03 4.76
C ASP A 386 28.36 4.23 3.87
N ILE A 387 27.35 4.93 3.36
CA ILE A 387 27.57 6.20 2.65
C ILE A 387 27.89 7.36 3.61
N GLY A 388 27.94 7.09 4.93
CA GLY A 388 28.23 8.08 5.97
C GLY A 388 27.05 8.98 6.33
N PHE A 389 25.85 8.69 5.84
CA PHE A 389 24.65 9.50 6.09
C PHE A 389 24.09 9.21 7.49
N LEU A 390 24.23 10.18 8.39
CA LEU A 390 23.81 10.04 9.78
C LEU A 390 22.33 10.41 9.91
N THR A 391 21.55 9.54 10.56
CA THR A 391 20.13 9.81 10.83
C THR A 391 19.93 10.26 12.28
N PRO A 392 18.87 11.02 12.59
CA PRO A 392 18.52 11.35 13.97
C PRO A 392 18.41 10.12 14.89
N LEU A 393 17.91 9.00 14.38
CA LEU A 393 17.84 7.74 15.12
C LEU A 393 19.22 7.24 15.56
N GLU A 394 20.27 7.37 14.75
CA GLU A 394 21.62 6.95 15.16
C GLU A 394 22.13 7.77 16.36
N VAL A 395 21.77 9.07 16.41
CA VAL A 395 22.07 9.93 17.55
C VAL A 395 21.29 9.47 18.79
N GLU A 396 20.02 9.13 18.64
CA GLU A 396 19.17 8.63 19.73
C GLU A 396 19.67 7.31 20.30
N VAL A 397 20.03 6.36 19.44
CA VAL A 397 20.63 5.08 19.84
C VAL A 397 21.97 5.32 20.56
N THR A 398 22.79 6.23 20.07
CA THR A 398 24.07 6.59 20.70
C THR A 398 23.85 7.24 22.07
N LEU A 399 22.86 8.13 22.20
CA LEU A 399 22.48 8.72 23.48
C LEU A 399 22.00 7.69 24.50
N LEU A 400 21.18 6.73 24.07
CA LEU A 400 20.71 5.66 24.95
C LEU A 400 21.85 4.75 25.40
N ALA A 401 22.80 4.44 24.50
CA ALA A 401 23.94 3.59 24.84
C ALA A 401 24.95 4.27 25.79
N SER A 402 25.05 5.59 25.78
CA SER A 402 26.13 6.34 26.43
C SER A 402 25.83 6.71 27.89
N GLU A 403 26.80 6.52 28.78
CA GLU A 403 26.75 7.03 30.17
C GLU A 403 26.92 8.56 30.21
N ASP A 404 27.89 9.08 29.45
CA ASP A 404 28.11 10.52 29.30
C ASP A 404 27.27 11.05 28.13
N LYS A 405 26.19 11.75 28.50
CA LYS A 405 25.21 12.32 27.55
C LYS A 405 25.50 13.79 27.22
N THR A 406 26.69 14.31 27.50
CA THR A 406 27.09 15.66 27.07
C THR A 406 27.22 15.73 25.55
N GLU A 407 26.91 16.89 24.96
CA GLU A 407 27.00 17.06 23.49
C GLU A 407 28.41 16.76 22.96
N SER A 408 29.46 17.11 23.71
CA SER A 408 30.84 16.80 23.34
C SER A 408 31.14 15.30 23.31
N ALA A 409 30.66 14.55 24.30
CA ALA A 409 30.89 13.10 24.37
C ALA A 409 30.16 12.37 23.23
N ILE A 410 28.92 12.77 22.95
CA ILE A 410 28.12 12.18 21.87
C ILE A 410 28.71 12.50 20.50
N LYS A 411 29.20 13.71 20.27
CA LYS A 411 29.92 14.06 19.04
C LYS A 411 31.16 13.18 18.85
N ALA A 412 32.00 13.07 19.89
CA ALA A 412 33.21 12.25 19.84
C ALA A 412 32.89 10.77 19.58
N GLU A 413 31.80 10.25 20.14
CA GLU A 413 31.36 8.88 19.92
C GLU A 413 30.91 8.64 18.47
N LEU A 414 30.12 9.55 17.89
CA LEU A 414 29.70 9.45 16.49
C LEU A 414 30.89 9.59 15.54
N GLU A 415 31.82 10.50 15.81
CA GLU A 415 33.06 10.63 15.03
C GLU A 415 33.92 9.36 15.13
N ARG A 416 34.00 8.72 16.30
CA ARG A 416 34.68 7.44 16.50
C ARG A 416 34.04 6.31 15.67
N GLN A 417 32.73 6.36 15.45
CA GLN A 417 32.01 5.44 14.56
C GLN A 417 32.24 5.74 13.07
N GLY A 418 33.00 6.79 12.73
CA GLY A 418 33.42 7.11 11.37
C GLY A 418 32.53 8.12 10.65
N TYR A 419 31.65 8.84 11.35
CA TYR A 419 30.89 9.94 10.76
C TYR A 419 31.73 11.22 10.69
N ALA A 420 31.56 11.99 9.62
CA ALA A 420 32.24 13.28 9.47
C ALA A 420 31.72 14.32 10.47
N THR A 421 32.59 15.16 11.02
CA THR A 421 32.24 16.20 11.98
C THR A 421 31.16 17.16 11.44
N GLU A 422 31.22 17.51 10.16
CA GLU A 422 30.23 18.35 9.49
C GLU A 422 28.84 17.70 9.50
N GLU A 423 28.79 16.40 9.23
CA GLU A 423 27.55 15.63 9.21
C GLU A 423 26.95 15.48 10.61
N VAL A 424 27.78 15.18 11.61
CA VAL A 424 27.35 15.13 13.02
C VAL A 424 26.74 16.48 13.44
N ASN A 425 27.39 17.59 13.10
CA ASN A 425 26.86 18.93 13.41
C ASN A 425 25.57 19.25 12.65
N ARG A 426 25.46 18.84 11.38
CA ARG A 426 24.24 19.00 10.57
C ARG A 426 23.06 18.30 11.24
N VAL A 427 23.21 17.03 11.60
CA VAL A 427 22.14 16.23 12.21
C VAL A 427 21.74 16.77 13.58
N LEU A 428 22.69 17.10 14.45
CA LEU A 428 22.38 17.68 15.77
C LEU A 428 21.64 19.03 15.65
N THR A 429 22.02 19.86 14.67
CA THR A 429 21.33 21.12 14.39
C THR A 429 19.90 20.86 13.92
N ASN A 430 19.72 19.92 12.99
CA ASN A 430 18.39 19.54 12.49
C ASN A 430 17.52 18.97 13.61
N MET A 431 18.05 18.11 14.46
CA MET A 431 17.33 17.56 15.61
C MET A 431 16.93 18.64 16.62
N ALA A 432 17.77 19.66 16.84
CA ALA A 432 17.42 20.78 17.72
C ALA A 432 16.27 21.62 17.12
N ILE A 433 16.30 21.89 15.81
CA ILE A 433 15.25 22.65 15.10
C ILE A 433 13.92 21.87 15.08
N SER A 434 13.98 20.58 14.74
CA SER A 434 12.82 19.69 14.68
C SER A 434 12.33 19.24 16.06
N LYS A 435 12.97 19.71 17.14
CA LYS A 435 12.67 19.34 18.52
C LYS A 435 12.62 17.82 18.70
N LEU A 436 13.64 17.12 18.23
CA LEU A 436 13.84 15.68 18.48
C LEU A 436 14.75 15.41 19.69
N LEU A 437 15.47 16.45 20.15
CA LEU A 437 16.34 16.40 21.33
C LEU A 437 15.84 17.34 22.42
N GLU A 438 15.98 16.92 23.66
CA GLU A 438 15.83 17.77 24.84
C GLU A 438 17.19 18.05 25.48
N ARG A 439 17.32 19.23 26.10
CA ARG A 439 18.51 19.63 26.85
C ARG A 439 18.14 19.81 28.31
N SER A 440 18.73 19.02 29.19
CA SER A 440 18.52 19.11 30.64
C SER A 440 19.85 19.04 31.37
N ASN A 441 20.12 20.00 32.25
CA ASN A 441 21.34 20.05 33.07
C ASN A 441 22.67 19.88 32.27
N GLY A 442 22.72 20.38 31.03
CA GLY A 442 23.90 20.27 30.16
C GLY A 442 24.04 18.92 29.44
N GLN A 443 23.09 18.01 29.61
CA GLN A 443 23.01 16.72 28.92
C GLN A 443 21.94 16.76 27.82
N LEU A 444 22.17 15.97 26.78
CA LEU A 444 21.21 15.67 25.72
C LEU A 444 20.34 14.49 26.15
N MET A 445 19.04 14.57 25.86
CA MET A 445 18.09 13.48 26.11
C MET A 445 17.27 13.20 24.86
N VAL A 446 16.97 11.91 24.66
CA VAL A 446 16.00 11.46 23.65
C VAL A 446 14.61 11.87 24.12
N GLN A 447 13.75 12.31 23.20
CA GLN A 447 12.38 12.62 23.57
C GLN A 447 11.62 11.39 24.08
N PRO A 448 10.80 11.52 25.13
CA PRO A 448 10.08 10.38 25.73
C PRO A 448 9.24 9.57 24.74
N LEU A 449 8.62 10.23 23.76
CA LEU A 449 7.80 9.56 22.73
C LEU A 449 8.61 8.69 21.77
N ARG A 450 9.92 8.93 21.66
CA ARG A 450 10.83 8.24 20.74
C ARG A 450 11.68 7.17 21.43
N GLU A 451 11.81 7.29 22.75
CA GLU A 451 12.66 6.43 23.57
C GLU A 451 12.39 4.94 23.37
N ASN A 452 11.12 4.52 23.38
CA ASN A 452 10.75 3.12 23.18
C ASN A 452 11.18 2.60 21.80
N TYR A 453 11.02 3.41 20.75
CA TYR A 453 11.45 3.03 19.40
C TYR A 453 12.98 2.96 19.30
N ALA A 454 13.67 4.00 19.76
CA ALA A 454 15.14 4.03 19.77
C ALA A 454 15.74 2.87 20.60
N ARG A 455 15.10 2.49 21.70
CA ARG A 455 15.51 1.33 22.52
C ARG A 455 15.36 0.00 21.78
N ARG A 456 14.27 -0.20 21.03
CA ARG A 456 14.12 -1.39 20.16
C ARG A 456 15.20 -1.46 19.09
N ILE A 457 15.50 -0.33 18.47
CA ILE A 457 16.56 -0.25 17.46
C ILE A 457 17.93 -0.53 18.09
N LEU A 458 18.20 0.01 19.28
CA LEU A 458 19.42 -0.31 20.04
C LEU A 458 19.54 -1.82 20.31
N LEU A 459 18.45 -2.51 20.66
CA LEU A 459 18.47 -3.97 20.83
C LEU A 459 18.81 -4.69 19.52
N LEU A 460 18.27 -4.27 18.38
CA LEU A 460 18.65 -4.81 17.07
C LEU A 460 20.14 -4.60 16.78
N ASP A 461 20.66 -3.40 17.04
CA ASP A 461 22.08 -3.08 16.85
C ASP A 461 22.98 -3.95 17.74
N ILE A 462 22.58 -4.21 19.00
CA ILE A 462 23.29 -5.12 19.89
C ILE A 462 23.26 -6.55 19.36
N ILE A 463 22.11 -7.05 18.87
CA ILE A 463 22.01 -8.40 18.30
C ILE A 463 22.96 -8.53 17.11
N VAL A 464 23.03 -7.51 16.25
CA VAL A 464 23.95 -7.48 15.11
C VAL A 464 25.42 -7.53 15.56
N GLU A 465 25.77 -6.70 16.55
CA GLU A 465 27.13 -6.55 17.08
C GLU A 465 27.65 -7.81 17.76
N ILE A 466 26.82 -8.49 18.56
CA ILE A 466 27.22 -9.72 19.27
C ILE A 466 26.87 -11.00 18.52
N GLY A 467 26.19 -10.86 17.39
CA GLY A 467 25.64 -11.96 16.64
C GLY A 467 26.71 -12.84 16.00
N GLU A 468 26.35 -14.08 15.74
CA GLU A 468 27.19 -15.04 15.04
C GLU A 468 26.35 -15.96 14.17
N LYS A 469 26.98 -16.69 13.25
CA LYS A 469 26.30 -17.72 12.46
C LYS A 469 26.01 -18.91 13.36
N LEU A 470 24.74 -19.10 13.70
CA LEU A 470 24.30 -20.15 14.59
C LEU A 470 24.14 -21.48 13.85
N GLY A 471 24.52 -22.57 14.52
CA GLY A 471 24.25 -23.92 14.06
C GLY A 471 22.76 -24.23 14.09
N VAL A 472 22.34 -25.27 13.36
CA VAL A 472 20.95 -25.76 13.30
C VAL A 472 20.56 -26.56 14.56
N GLU A 473 21.46 -26.70 15.53
CA GLU A 473 21.18 -27.42 16.77
C GLU A 473 20.14 -26.67 17.62
N ASP A 474 19.20 -27.41 18.23
CA ASP A 474 18.12 -26.91 19.09
C ASP A 474 18.67 -26.23 20.35
N GLN A 475 19.14 -25.00 20.20
CA GLN A 475 19.37 -24.10 21.33
C GLN A 475 18.06 -23.36 21.60
N SER A 476 17.56 -23.42 22.83
CA SER A 476 16.35 -22.68 23.22
C SER A 476 16.65 -21.20 23.38
N GLY A 477 15.77 -20.32 22.89
CA GLY A 477 15.87 -18.88 23.09
C GLY A 477 16.82 -18.20 22.12
N LEU A 478 16.84 -18.67 20.87
CA LEU A 478 17.58 -18.01 19.80
C LEU A 478 16.83 -16.77 19.32
N VAL A 479 17.60 -15.73 19.04
CA VAL A 479 17.12 -14.47 18.47
C VAL A 479 17.86 -14.25 17.17
N LEU A 480 17.18 -14.43 16.04
CA LEU A 480 17.75 -14.22 14.71
C LEU A 480 17.39 -12.84 14.19
N VAL A 481 18.26 -12.29 13.34
CA VAL A 481 18.07 -11.01 12.64
C VAL A 481 18.32 -11.15 11.14
N PRO A 482 17.60 -10.39 10.30
CA PRO A 482 17.87 -10.35 8.87
C PRO A 482 19.10 -9.49 8.56
N GLY A 483 19.65 -9.65 7.36
CA GLY A 483 20.73 -8.82 6.83
C GLY A 483 22.12 -9.40 6.94
N TYR A 484 22.29 -10.58 7.56
CA TYR A 484 23.59 -11.22 7.87
C TYR A 484 23.63 -12.72 7.55
N GLY A 485 22.61 -13.24 6.86
CA GLY A 485 22.46 -14.64 6.48
C GLY A 485 21.40 -15.38 7.29
N ILE A 486 20.99 -16.55 6.80
CA ILE A 486 19.81 -17.30 7.27
C ILE A 486 19.74 -17.60 8.78
N ASN A 487 20.87 -17.82 9.45
CA ASN A 487 20.92 -18.18 10.87
C ASN A 487 21.83 -17.23 11.66
N TYR A 488 21.91 -15.96 11.28
CA TYR A 488 22.68 -14.99 12.04
C TYR A 488 21.87 -14.47 13.23
N GLY A 489 22.46 -14.49 14.42
CA GLY A 489 21.78 -14.05 15.61
C GLY A 489 22.55 -14.37 16.89
N THR A 490 21.82 -14.38 18.00
CA THR A 490 22.37 -14.63 19.34
C THR A 490 21.36 -15.40 20.20
N THR A 491 21.68 -15.59 21.48
CA THR A 491 20.71 -16.14 22.46
C THR A 491 20.15 -15.02 23.33
N MET A 492 18.96 -15.20 23.88
CA MET A 492 18.37 -14.24 24.84
C MET A 492 19.29 -13.93 26.02
N ALA A 493 20.02 -14.93 26.51
CA ALA A 493 21.00 -14.75 27.59
C ALA A 493 22.18 -13.87 27.17
N LYS A 494 22.77 -14.12 25.99
CA LYS A 494 23.85 -13.28 25.43
C LYS A 494 23.36 -11.86 25.13
N LEU A 495 22.14 -11.70 24.63
CA LEU A 495 21.54 -10.40 24.37
C LEU A 495 21.37 -9.58 25.64
N SER A 496 20.82 -10.18 26.70
CA SER A 496 20.67 -9.51 28.00
C SER A 496 22.03 -9.06 28.56
N ALA A 497 23.07 -9.91 28.48
CA ALA A 497 24.43 -9.52 28.87
C ALA A 497 25.04 -8.45 27.95
N GLY A 498 24.68 -8.48 26.66
CA GLY A 498 25.08 -7.49 25.66
C GLY A 498 24.57 -6.09 25.97
N VAL A 499 23.35 -5.95 26.48
CA VAL A 499 22.80 -4.65 26.91
C VAL A 499 23.71 -3.98 27.93
N SER A 500 24.12 -4.70 28.99
CA SER A 500 25.01 -4.13 30.01
C SER A 500 26.39 -3.73 29.46
N LYS A 501 26.87 -4.42 28.42
CA LYS A 501 28.20 -4.16 27.83
C LYS A 501 28.19 -3.02 26.82
N TYR A 502 27.21 -3.01 25.92
CA TYR A 502 27.15 -2.12 24.75
C TYR A 502 26.24 -0.92 24.95
N ALA A 503 25.37 -0.97 25.96
CA ALA A 503 24.49 0.13 26.32
C ALA A 503 24.48 0.37 27.84
N PRO A 504 25.65 0.65 28.46
CA PRO A 504 25.72 0.91 29.91
C PRO A 504 24.87 2.11 30.36
N GLY A 505 24.60 3.08 29.48
CA GLY A 505 23.71 4.21 29.75
C GLY A 505 22.21 3.93 29.59
N ALA A 506 21.83 2.72 29.15
CA ALA A 506 20.45 2.34 28.91
C ALA A 506 19.86 1.66 30.16
N GLU A 507 18.92 2.35 30.79
CA GLU A 507 18.15 1.80 31.93
C GLU A 507 16.99 0.95 31.41
N ILE A 508 17.28 -0.26 30.93
CA ILE A 508 16.25 -1.19 30.42
C ILE A 508 15.88 -2.19 31.52
N ASP A 509 14.68 -2.07 32.07
CA ASP A 509 14.14 -3.04 33.01
C ASP A 509 13.66 -4.33 32.32
N VAL A 510 13.50 -5.41 33.10
CA VAL A 510 13.07 -6.72 32.58
C VAL A 510 11.72 -6.67 31.86
N PRO A 511 10.67 -5.98 32.38
CA PRO A 511 9.41 -5.83 31.66
C PRO A 511 9.55 -5.14 30.30
N SER A 512 10.31 -4.04 30.23
CA SER A 512 10.52 -3.28 29.00
C SER A 512 11.30 -4.10 27.98
N PHE A 513 12.36 -4.79 28.43
CA PHE A 513 13.12 -5.71 27.59
C PHE A 513 12.23 -6.81 26.98
N GLY A 514 11.40 -7.47 27.80
CA GLY A 514 10.47 -8.50 27.33
C GLY A 514 9.42 -7.97 26.36
N ALA A 515 8.88 -6.79 26.62
CA ALA A 515 7.90 -6.13 25.75
C ALA A 515 8.52 -5.75 24.40
N ASP A 516 9.72 -5.19 24.39
CA ASP A 516 10.42 -4.78 23.18
C ASP A 516 10.81 -5.98 22.31
N ILE A 517 11.31 -7.06 22.90
CA ILE A 517 11.61 -8.31 22.18
C ILE A 517 10.34 -8.93 21.59
N SER A 518 9.24 -8.94 22.36
CA SER A 518 7.95 -9.44 21.86
C SER A 518 7.46 -8.61 20.68
N LEU A 519 7.57 -7.28 20.76
CA LEU A 519 7.13 -6.40 19.69
C LEU A 519 8.00 -6.55 18.44
N LEU A 520 9.33 -6.60 18.58
CA LEU A 520 10.24 -6.86 17.46
C LEU A 520 9.92 -8.19 16.75
N SER A 521 9.52 -9.22 17.50
CA SER A 521 9.13 -10.51 16.92
C SER A 521 7.78 -10.44 16.21
N VAL A 522 6.79 -9.74 16.78
CA VAL A 522 5.48 -9.53 16.15
C VAL A 522 5.59 -8.71 14.86
N GLU A 523 6.45 -7.70 14.86
CA GLU A 523 6.79 -6.88 13.68
C GLU A 523 7.66 -7.62 12.65
N GLY A 524 8.10 -8.86 12.97
CA GLY A 524 8.92 -9.69 12.10
C GLY A 524 10.35 -9.17 11.90
N GLN A 525 10.81 -8.24 12.73
CA GLN A 525 12.18 -7.70 12.70
C GLN A 525 13.20 -8.68 13.31
N ILE A 526 12.72 -9.61 14.14
CA ILE A 526 13.48 -10.76 14.65
C ILE A 526 12.67 -12.05 14.53
N ILE A 527 13.35 -13.18 14.55
CA ILE A 527 12.75 -14.50 14.75
C ILE A 527 13.21 -15.03 16.11
N LEU A 528 12.24 -15.38 16.96
CA LEU A 528 12.48 -16.07 18.23
C LEU A 528 12.27 -17.58 18.03
N ARG A 529 13.25 -18.40 18.41
CA ARG A 529 13.17 -19.87 18.38
C ARG A 529 13.46 -20.51 19.73
#